data_AF-A0A087SZI3-F1
#
_entry.id   AF-A0A087SZI3-F1
#
_cell.length_a   1.000
_cell.length_b   1.000
_cell.length_c   1.000
_cell.angle_alpha   90.00
_cell.angle_beta   90.00
_cell.angle_gamma   90.00
#
_symmetry.space_group_name_H-M   'P 1'
#
loop_
_entity.id
_entity.type
_entity.pdbx_description
1 polymer ?
#
loop_
_entity_poly.entity_id
_entity_poly.type
_entity_poly.pdbx_seq_one_letter_code
_entity_poly.pdbx_strand_id
1 'polypeptide(L)'
;METCNHQSSFTLEALNLLDCNERCRNFLAARAPKLKWALMTLERLSEECKTMTDRNDVYFDISRLRPFLKNLSTNLLLEIDCVSLLTKAKYAFFRKRLITILKDSMFQDYVSFLKCQLDKCTSVEEVESWLRKFVKVCQNILRSLHISAEDVQQYKFMAELLDFCYNVDIQDSHLVISLVRIIVDWYIIDSADSRHVRQPFYKEGFLRYILHHSINVRFDLISYCSKHPRTLWEYSRNFSVLNAAAFGNVDRTLILLQHGLEIFTAKDIEKCGHGFPKLPQVIPAKHLLILQMMCSMRCVNLFILNVSQSANMGLCSVTQDQKTCFELLWRAIPDPYVKFEEIAASIFKEYHFLVQHSVMNNMRYENNRKYLCLYEICFKDMATGPKEPRTLKHLCRCTIRKSLKQAWKLPFGLSLLGLPKILKDYLNLEYD
;
A
#
# COMPACT_ATOMS: atom_id res chain seq x y z
N MET A 1 -25.53 -57.52 -12.44
CA MET A 1 -24.89 -57.18 -13.72
C MET A 1 -24.77 -55.66 -13.74
N GLU A 2 -23.54 -55.18 -13.93
CA GLU A 2 -23.03 -53.81 -13.86
C GLU A 2 -23.08 -53.11 -12.48
N THR A 3 -21.93 -53.20 -11.82
CA THR A 3 -21.51 -52.57 -10.57
C THR A 3 -20.88 -51.21 -10.83
N CYS A 4 -21.30 -50.17 -10.10
CA CYS A 4 -20.51 -48.96 -9.93
C CYS A 4 -20.31 -48.70 -8.43
N ASN A 5 -19.16 -49.15 -7.92
CA ASN A 5 -18.66 -48.88 -6.58
C ASN A 5 -17.87 -47.56 -6.60
N HIS A 6 -18.32 -46.55 -5.85
CA HIS A 6 -17.42 -45.50 -5.35
C HIS A 6 -17.60 -45.36 -3.84
N GLN A 7 -16.92 -46.27 -3.14
CA GLN A 7 -16.58 -46.13 -1.73
C GLN A 7 -15.45 -45.12 -1.57
N SER A 8 -15.61 -44.29 -0.54
CA SER A 8 -14.59 -43.54 0.19
C SER A 8 -13.22 -44.24 0.25
N SER A 9 -12.18 -43.62 -0.32
CA SER A 9 -10.78 -43.89 0.00
C SER A 9 -9.95 -42.61 -0.02
N PHE A 10 -10.15 -41.74 0.97
CA PHE A 10 -9.15 -40.73 1.32
C PHE A 10 -8.04 -41.41 2.12
N THR A 11 -7.11 -42.08 1.43
CA THR A 11 -5.89 -42.59 2.04
C THR A 11 -4.76 -42.66 1.01
N LEU A 12 -3.64 -42.02 1.39
CA LEU A 12 -2.27 -42.42 1.07
C LEU A 12 -1.49 -41.88 -0.15
N GLU A 13 -1.95 -40.87 -0.91
CA GLU A 13 -1.07 -40.22 -1.92
C GLU A 13 -0.56 -38.81 -1.56
N ALA A 14 -1.01 -38.24 -0.43
CA ALA A 14 -0.48 -36.97 0.09
C ALA A 14 0.77 -37.12 0.99
N LEU A 15 1.38 -38.31 1.04
CA LEU A 15 2.56 -38.61 1.86
C LEU A 15 3.84 -38.84 1.05
N ASN A 16 4.06 -38.04 0.00
CA ASN A 16 5.41 -37.81 -0.54
C ASN A 16 6.19 -36.72 0.24
N LEU A 17 6.02 -36.72 1.57
CA LEU A 17 6.88 -36.06 2.56
C LEU A 17 8.16 -36.89 2.87
N LEU A 18 8.55 -37.80 1.96
CA LEU A 18 9.67 -38.72 2.16
C LEU A 18 11.03 -38.22 1.66
N ASP A 19 11.19 -36.99 1.17
CA ASP A 19 12.51 -36.44 0.81
C ASP A 19 12.98 -35.24 1.67
N CYS A 20 12.20 -34.83 2.66
CA CYS A 20 12.71 -33.92 3.71
C CYS A 20 13.51 -34.65 4.79
N ASN A 21 13.28 -35.95 4.94
CA ASN A 21 13.83 -36.77 6.01
C ASN A 21 15.32 -37.09 5.80
N GLU A 22 15.75 -37.32 4.55
CA GLU A 22 17.13 -37.70 4.24
C GLU A 22 18.03 -36.47 4.12
N ARG A 23 17.54 -35.36 3.54
CA ARG A 23 18.26 -34.08 3.52
C ARG A 23 18.36 -33.43 4.90
N CYS A 24 17.29 -33.47 5.72
CA CYS A 24 17.41 -33.05 7.12
C CYS A 24 18.31 -33.98 7.92
N ARG A 25 18.22 -35.31 7.77
CA ARG A 25 19.14 -36.22 8.48
C ARG A 25 20.59 -36.00 8.09
N ASN A 26 20.91 -35.83 6.80
CA ASN A 26 22.29 -35.61 6.34
C ASN A 26 22.83 -34.23 6.75
N PHE A 27 21.97 -33.20 6.80
CA PHE A 27 22.33 -31.86 7.28
C PHE A 27 22.44 -31.76 8.82
N LEU A 28 21.58 -32.48 9.55
CA LEU A 28 21.55 -32.53 11.02
C LEU A 28 22.64 -33.45 11.57
N ALA A 29 22.90 -34.60 10.95
CA ALA A 29 23.96 -35.53 11.34
C ALA A 29 25.36 -34.90 11.19
N ALA A 30 25.55 -33.99 10.24
CA ALA A 30 26.82 -33.31 10.02
C ALA A 30 27.13 -32.16 11.01
N ARG A 31 26.18 -31.71 11.85
CA ARG A 31 26.35 -30.47 12.65
C ARG A 31 25.74 -30.46 14.07
N ALA A 32 25.29 -31.59 14.62
CA ALA A 32 24.50 -31.62 15.86
C ALA A 32 25.28 -31.96 17.15
N PRO A 33 25.86 -30.94 17.81
CA PRO A 33 25.90 -30.87 19.28
C PRO A 33 24.88 -29.86 19.87
N LYS A 34 24.04 -29.21 19.05
CA LYS A 34 23.29 -27.99 19.42
C LYS A 34 21.76 -28.06 19.34
N LEU A 35 21.21 -29.27 19.27
CA LEU A 35 19.79 -29.50 19.03
C LEU A 35 18.89 -29.15 20.24
N LYS A 36 19.39 -29.28 21.48
CA LYS A 36 18.61 -29.03 22.72
C LYS A 36 18.00 -27.64 22.82
N TRP A 37 18.79 -26.61 22.56
CA TRP A 37 18.32 -25.24 22.73
C TRP A 37 17.31 -24.82 21.66
N ALA A 38 17.41 -25.41 20.46
CA ALA A 38 16.44 -25.17 19.40
C ALA A 38 15.10 -25.81 19.80
N LEU A 39 15.14 -27.03 20.32
CA LEU A 39 13.97 -27.75 20.83
C LEU A 39 13.32 -27.05 22.03
N MET A 40 14.10 -26.59 23.01
CA MET A 40 13.57 -25.81 24.14
C MET A 40 12.95 -24.47 23.70
N THR A 41 13.49 -23.83 22.66
CA THR A 41 12.90 -22.60 22.10
C THR A 41 11.58 -22.91 21.40
N LEU A 42 11.48 -24.07 20.75
CA LEU A 42 10.26 -24.52 20.09
C LEU A 42 9.17 -24.90 21.07
N GLU A 43 9.51 -25.57 22.16
CA GLU A 43 8.60 -25.85 23.27
C GLU A 43 8.06 -24.55 23.88
N ARG A 44 8.94 -23.58 24.12
CA ARG A 44 8.54 -22.28 24.65
C ARG A 44 7.67 -21.48 23.68
N LEU A 45 8.02 -21.46 22.40
CA LEU A 45 7.22 -20.79 21.37
C LEU A 45 5.86 -21.49 21.20
N SER A 46 5.84 -22.82 21.26
CA SER A 46 4.62 -23.62 21.23
C SER A 46 3.73 -23.30 22.44
N GLU A 47 4.29 -23.18 23.64
CA GLU A 47 3.52 -22.85 24.85
C GLU A 47 3.06 -21.38 24.86
N GLU A 48 3.87 -20.46 24.30
CA GLU A 48 3.48 -19.06 24.08
C GLU A 48 2.34 -18.96 23.06
N CYS A 49 2.42 -19.67 21.93
CA CYS A 49 1.33 -19.77 20.97
C CYS A 49 0.08 -20.41 21.60
N LYS A 50 0.24 -21.48 22.38
CA LYS A 50 -0.86 -22.16 23.09
C LYS A 50 -1.57 -21.24 24.09
N THR A 51 -0.81 -20.58 24.95
CA THR A 51 -1.36 -19.62 25.91
C THR A 51 -2.02 -18.43 25.21
N MET A 52 -1.53 -18.03 24.03
CA MET A 52 -2.19 -17.02 23.20
C MET A 52 -3.46 -17.54 22.54
N THR A 53 -3.53 -18.81 22.12
CA THR A 53 -4.72 -19.40 21.50
C THR A 53 -5.80 -19.74 22.53
N ASP A 54 -5.41 -20.25 23.71
CA ASP A 54 -6.30 -20.54 24.84
C ASP A 54 -6.93 -19.26 25.41
N ARG A 55 -6.20 -18.13 25.42
CA ARG A 55 -6.74 -16.81 25.81
C ARG A 55 -7.72 -16.19 24.80
N ASN A 56 -7.84 -16.74 23.60
CA ASN A 56 -8.68 -16.22 22.52
C ASN A 56 -9.77 -17.22 22.06
N ASP A 57 -10.02 -18.29 22.82
CA ASP A 57 -10.94 -19.40 22.48
C ASP A 57 -10.69 -19.99 21.08
N VAL A 58 -9.42 -20.19 20.72
CA VAL A 58 -9.04 -20.92 19.50
C VAL A 58 -8.30 -22.17 19.92
N TYR A 59 -8.84 -23.37 19.66
CA TYR A 59 -8.19 -24.62 20.01
C TYR A 59 -7.15 -24.98 18.94
N PHE A 60 -5.87 -24.81 19.24
CA PHE A 60 -4.78 -25.21 18.33
C PHE A 60 -4.28 -26.61 18.73
N ASP A 61 -4.36 -27.59 17.83
CA ASP A 61 -4.04 -28.98 18.13
C ASP A 61 -2.51 -29.24 18.12
N ILE A 62 -1.89 -29.04 19.29
CA ILE A 62 -0.46 -29.25 19.54
C ILE A 62 -0.09 -30.75 19.65
N SER A 63 -1.07 -31.66 19.67
CA SER A 63 -0.85 -33.10 19.84
C SER A 63 0.10 -33.69 18.79
N ARG A 64 0.21 -33.06 17.61
CA ARG A 64 1.10 -33.47 16.51
C ARG A 64 2.59 -33.21 16.74
N LEU A 65 2.97 -32.26 17.60
CA LEU A 65 4.37 -31.91 17.90
C LEU A 65 4.95 -32.71 19.09
N ARG A 66 4.08 -33.21 19.97
CA ARG A 66 4.44 -33.87 21.24
C ARG A 66 5.30 -35.13 21.09
N PRO A 67 5.08 -36.04 20.12
CA PRO A 67 5.90 -37.23 19.94
C PRO A 67 7.34 -36.90 19.55
N PHE A 68 7.54 -35.78 18.83
CA PHE A 68 8.85 -35.35 18.33
C PHE A 68 9.75 -34.81 19.46
N LEU A 69 9.14 -34.16 20.46
CA LEU A 69 9.85 -33.53 21.58
C LEU A 69 10.27 -34.54 22.67
N LYS A 70 9.49 -35.61 22.86
CA LYS A 70 9.65 -36.57 23.96
C LYS A 70 10.91 -37.44 23.89
N ASN A 71 11.50 -37.61 22.70
CA ASN A 71 12.62 -38.54 22.46
C ASN A 71 14.02 -37.90 22.50
N LEU A 72 14.15 -36.61 22.84
CA LEU A 72 15.39 -35.84 22.63
C LEU A 72 16.07 -35.31 23.90
N SER A 73 15.53 -35.61 25.09
CA SER A 73 15.94 -34.99 26.36
C SER A 73 17.11 -35.66 27.10
N THR A 74 17.60 -36.84 26.66
CA THR A 74 18.39 -37.72 27.54
C THR A 74 19.92 -37.53 27.54
N ASN A 75 20.54 -36.79 26.61
CA ASN A 75 22.02 -36.79 26.49
C ASN A 75 22.68 -35.41 26.61
N LEU A 76 22.54 -34.68 27.74
CA LEU A 76 22.82 -33.24 27.68
C LEU A 76 23.26 -32.50 28.96
N LEU A 77 24.35 -32.97 29.56
CA LEU A 77 25.02 -32.28 30.66
C LEU A 77 26.51 -31.93 30.43
N LEU A 78 27.13 -32.35 29.32
CA LEU A 78 28.60 -32.28 29.17
C LEU A 78 29.19 -31.18 28.26
N GLU A 79 28.39 -30.40 27.53
CA GLU A 79 28.92 -29.53 26.44
C GLU A 79 28.65 -28.02 26.60
N ILE A 80 28.37 -27.54 27.81
CA ILE A 80 27.98 -26.14 28.02
C ILE A 80 29.18 -25.18 27.89
N ASP A 81 30.40 -25.64 28.17
CA ASP A 81 31.57 -24.75 28.28
C ASP A 81 32.46 -24.67 27.02
N CYS A 82 32.31 -25.58 26.05
CA CYS A 82 33.24 -25.69 24.91
C CYS A 82 32.81 -24.98 23.62
N VAL A 83 31.75 -24.16 23.66
CA VAL A 83 31.13 -23.67 22.42
C VAL A 83 31.65 -22.29 21.98
N SER A 84 32.47 -22.30 20.91
CA SER A 84 33.06 -21.09 20.31
C SER A 84 32.05 -20.04 19.83
N LEU A 85 32.47 -18.77 19.78
CA LEU A 85 31.67 -17.60 19.39
C LEU A 85 31.04 -17.75 17.99
N LEU A 86 31.79 -18.30 17.03
CA LEU A 86 31.32 -18.61 15.67
C LEU A 86 30.13 -19.58 15.69
N THR A 87 30.16 -20.54 16.60
CA THR A 87 29.10 -21.52 16.73
C THR A 87 27.88 -20.92 17.45
N LYS A 88 28.06 -19.93 18.33
CA LYS A 88 26.96 -19.12 18.89
C LYS A 88 26.29 -18.26 17.81
N ALA A 89 27.07 -17.64 16.92
CA ALA A 89 26.56 -16.86 15.79
C ALA A 89 25.82 -17.72 14.75
N LYS A 90 26.40 -18.85 14.31
CA LYS A 90 25.73 -19.82 13.42
C LYS A 90 24.46 -20.39 14.03
N TYR A 91 24.45 -20.59 15.34
CA TYR A 91 23.27 -21.06 16.07
C TYR A 91 22.18 -19.97 16.15
N ALA A 92 22.54 -18.71 16.45
CA ALA A 92 21.60 -17.60 16.43
C ALA A 92 20.96 -17.43 15.03
N PHE A 93 21.75 -17.58 13.97
CA PHE A 93 21.25 -17.60 12.59
C PHE A 93 20.28 -18.76 12.34
N PHE A 94 20.65 -19.99 12.72
CA PHE A 94 19.78 -21.16 12.53
C PHE A 94 18.49 -21.05 13.34
N ARG A 95 18.58 -20.64 14.62
CA ARG A 95 17.43 -20.37 15.50
C ARG A 95 16.50 -19.34 14.88
N LYS A 96 17.04 -18.23 14.37
CA LYS A 96 16.27 -17.19 13.68
C LYS A 96 15.56 -17.76 12.45
N ARG A 97 16.26 -18.54 11.62
CA ARG A 97 15.69 -19.14 10.40
C ARG A 97 14.62 -20.19 10.70
N LEU A 98 14.84 -21.05 11.69
CA LEU A 98 13.87 -22.07 12.12
C LEU A 98 12.60 -21.45 12.71
N ILE A 99 12.74 -20.43 13.56
CA ILE A 99 11.60 -19.67 14.10
C ILE A 99 10.82 -19.00 12.95
N THR A 100 11.51 -18.51 11.92
CA THR A 100 10.86 -17.91 10.75
C THR A 100 10.02 -18.95 10.02
N ILE A 101 10.61 -20.07 9.61
CA ILE A 101 9.92 -21.16 8.89
C ILE A 101 8.67 -21.64 9.65
N LEU A 102 8.78 -21.81 10.97
CA LEU A 102 7.66 -22.30 11.77
C LEU A 102 6.59 -21.25 12.00
N LYS A 103 6.96 -19.98 12.15
CA LYS A 103 5.98 -18.89 12.16
C LYS A 103 5.23 -18.83 10.84
N ASP A 104 5.93 -18.98 9.72
CA ASP A 104 5.32 -18.93 8.40
C ASP A 104 4.34 -20.10 8.20
N SER A 105 4.74 -21.32 8.57
CA SER A 105 3.86 -22.50 8.54
C SER A 105 2.64 -22.34 9.44
N MET A 106 2.84 -21.94 10.70
CA MET A 106 1.72 -21.73 11.65
C MET A 106 0.77 -20.64 11.16
N PHE A 107 1.32 -19.58 10.56
CA PHE A 107 0.52 -18.50 10.02
C PHE A 107 -0.32 -18.95 8.82
N GLN A 108 0.23 -19.78 7.92
CA GLN A 108 -0.52 -20.35 6.80
C GLN A 108 -1.67 -21.27 7.26
N ASP A 109 -1.40 -22.09 8.29
CA ASP A 109 -2.44 -22.94 8.88
C ASP A 109 -3.56 -22.08 9.49
N TYR A 110 -3.18 -21.00 10.18
CA TYR A 110 -4.14 -20.07 10.77
C TYR A 110 -4.95 -19.31 9.70
N VAL A 111 -4.32 -18.88 8.61
CA VAL A 111 -5.01 -18.26 7.46
C VAL A 111 -6.02 -19.23 6.85
N SER A 112 -5.63 -20.48 6.65
CA SER A 112 -6.50 -21.52 6.10
C SER A 112 -7.69 -21.81 7.03
N PHE A 113 -7.43 -21.87 8.33
CA PHE A 113 -8.48 -22.00 9.34
C PHE A 113 -9.42 -20.79 9.34
N LEU A 114 -8.89 -19.56 9.29
CA LEU A 114 -9.68 -18.35 9.26
C LEU A 114 -10.60 -18.30 8.03
N LYS A 115 -10.10 -18.66 6.83
CA LYS A 115 -10.92 -18.78 5.62
C LYS A 115 -12.14 -19.69 5.86
N CYS A 116 -11.88 -20.89 6.38
CA CYS A 116 -12.94 -21.87 6.68
C CYS A 116 -13.95 -21.36 7.72
N GLN A 117 -13.53 -20.53 8.69
CA GLN A 117 -14.45 -19.94 9.66
C GLN A 117 -15.26 -18.80 9.06
N LEU A 118 -14.65 -17.93 8.25
CA LEU A 118 -15.34 -16.83 7.58
C LEU A 118 -16.42 -17.35 6.62
N ASP A 119 -16.15 -18.44 5.90
CA ASP A 119 -17.11 -19.09 5.00
C ASP A 119 -18.34 -19.67 5.74
N LYS A 120 -18.22 -19.93 7.05
CA LYS A 120 -19.29 -20.46 7.90
C LYS A 120 -20.07 -19.37 8.64
N CYS A 121 -19.55 -18.14 8.66
CA CYS A 121 -20.22 -17.04 9.35
C CYS A 121 -21.54 -16.72 8.67
N THR A 122 -22.58 -16.51 9.47
CA THR A 122 -23.93 -16.17 8.99
C THR A 122 -24.31 -14.72 9.28
N SER A 123 -23.51 -14.02 10.08
CA SER A 123 -23.73 -12.64 10.50
C SER A 123 -22.46 -11.79 10.38
N VAL A 124 -22.65 -10.47 10.27
CA VAL A 124 -21.54 -9.50 10.21
C VAL A 124 -20.77 -9.47 11.53
N GLU A 125 -21.46 -9.64 12.66
CA GLU A 125 -20.87 -9.65 14.00
C GLU A 125 -19.91 -10.83 14.21
N GLU A 126 -20.27 -12.01 13.69
CA GLU A 126 -19.38 -13.19 13.70
C GLU A 126 -18.11 -12.93 12.88
N VAL A 127 -18.26 -12.33 11.69
CA VAL A 127 -17.14 -11.94 10.84
C VAL A 127 -16.24 -10.95 11.57
N GLU A 128 -16.79 -9.88 12.15
CA GLU A 128 -16.01 -8.90 12.90
C GLU A 128 -15.24 -9.55 14.07
N SER A 129 -15.88 -10.47 14.80
CA SER A 129 -15.24 -11.20 15.91
C SER A 129 -14.01 -11.96 15.43
N TRP A 130 -14.12 -12.72 14.33
CA TRP A 130 -13.00 -13.45 13.74
C TRP A 130 -11.90 -12.53 13.21
N LEU A 131 -12.26 -11.45 12.55
CA LEU A 131 -11.31 -10.45 12.05
C LEU A 131 -10.55 -9.77 13.20
N ARG A 132 -11.20 -9.46 14.33
CA ARG A 132 -10.53 -8.94 15.54
C ARG A 132 -9.52 -9.94 16.11
N LYS A 133 -9.88 -11.23 16.18
CA LYS A 133 -8.95 -12.29 16.59
C LYS A 133 -7.75 -12.34 15.66
N PHE A 134 -7.99 -12.29 14.36
CA PHE A 134 -6.95 -12.27 13.34
C PHE A 134 -6.00 -11.07 13.47
N VAL A 135 -6.55 -9.86 13.62
CA VAL A 135 -5.75 -8.64 13.83
C VAL A 135 -4.85 -8.75 15.05
N LYS A 136 -5.35 -9.30 16.18
CA LYS A 136 -4.53 -9.56 17.37
C LYS A 136 -3.38 -10.54 17.08
N VAL A 137 -3.64 -11.59 16.31
CA VAL A 137 -2.58 -12.55 15.90
C VAL A 137 -1.52 -11.83 15.04
N CYS A 138 -1.93 -11.05 14.05
CA CYS A 138 -1.03 -10.28 13.18
C CYS A 138 -0.18 -9.23 13.92
N GLN A 139 -0.65 -8.72 15.06
CA GLN A 139 0.08 -7.79 15.92
C GLN A 139 1.14 -8.48 16.78
N ASN A 140 0.92 -9.75 17.17
CA ASN A 140 1.84 -10.51 18.02
C ASN A 140 2.95 -11.21 17.21
N ILE A 141 2.72 -11.52 15.94
CA ILE A 141 3.72 -12.19 15.11
C ILE A 141 4.79 -11.18 14.66
N LEU A 142 5.98 -11.28 15.28
CA LEU A 142 7.20 -10.58 14.87
C LEU A 142 7.59 -10.97 13.44
N ARG A 143 7.61 -10.00 12.52
CA ARG A 143 7.69 -10.17 11.07
C ARG A 143 9.13 -10.29 10.55
N SER A 144 9.33 -11.19 9.59
CA SER A 144 10.56 -11.33 8.80
C SER A 144 10.65 -10.21 7.76
N LEU A 145 11.86 -9.71 7.49
CA LEU A 145 12.13 -8.68 6.47
C LEU A 145 12.42 -9.28 5.08
N HIS A 146 12.53 -10.61 4.94
CA HIS A 146 12.94 -11.27 3.70
C HIS A 146 11.81 -12.13 3.13
N ILE A 147 11.57 -11.98 1.81
CA ILE A 147 10.51 -12.68 1.08
C ILE A 147 10.82 -14.16 0.89
N SER A 148 9.85 -15.02 1.19
CA SER A 148 9.67 -16.33 0.58
C SER A 148 8.42 -16.35 -0.34
N ALA A 149 8.30 -17.35 -1.22
CA ALA A 149 7.13 -17.45 -2.11
C ALA A 149 5.79 -17.54 -1.33
N GLU A 150 5.85 -18.03 -0.10
CA GLU A 150 4.74 -18.12 0.84
C GLU A 150 4.24 -16.73 1.30
N ASP A 151 5.12 -15.73 1.44
CA ASP A 151 4.75 -14.37 1.85
C ASP A 151 3.84 -13.67 0.83
N VAL A 152 4.03 -13.97 -0.46
CA VAL A 152 3.17 -13.46 -1.54
C VAL A 152 1.74 -13.97 -1.39
N GLN A 153 1.57 -15.23 -0.97
CA GLN A 153 0.23 -15.80 -0.74
C GLN A 153 -0.43 -15.21 0.49
N GLN A 154 0.33 -14.96 1.57
CA GLN A 154 -0.19 -14.29 2.76
C GLN A 154 -0.65 -12.86 2.43
N TYR A 155 0.14 -12.12 1.64
CA TYR A 155 -0.26 -10.79 1.20
C TYR A 155 -1.55 -10.83 0.36
N LYS A 156 -1.64 -11.74 -0.62
CA LYS A 156 -2.84 -11.91 -1.43
C LYS A 156 -4.07 -12.18 -0.57
N PHE A 157 -3.93 -13.07 0.41
CA PHE A 157 -4.99 -13.35 1.36
C PHE A 157 -5.45 -12.09 2.11
N MET A 158 -4.53 -11.26 2.58
CA MET A 158 -4.93 -10.03 3.27
C MET A 158 -5.68 -9.05 2.38
N ALA A 159 -5.23 -8.94 1.12
CA ALA A 159 -5.89 -8.09 0.15
C ALA A 159 -7.30 -8.61 -0.18
N GLU A 160 -7.45 -9.93 -0.32
CA GLU A 160 -8.75 -10.61 -0.42
C GLU A 160 -9.60 -10.38 0.84
N LEU A 161 -9.00 -10.36 2.03
CA LEU A 161 -9.69 -10.14 3.29
C LEU A 161 -10.27 -8.72 3.38
N LEU A 162 -9.55 -7.71 2.88
CA LEU A 162 -10.11 -6.35 2.79
C LEU A 162 -11.27 -6.26 1.79
N ASP A 163 -11.16 -6.91 0.62
CA ASP A 163 -12.27 -6.97 -0.33
C ASP A 163 -13.48 -7.71 0.27
N PHE A 164 -13.24 -8.78 1.03
CA PHE A 164 -14.27 -9.48 1.80
C PHE A 164 -14.94 -8.55 2.83
N CYS A 165 -14.18 -7.76 3.59
CA CYS A 165 -14.73 -6.78 4.53
C CYS A 165 -15.67 -5.79 3.83
N TYR A 166 -15.30 -5.34 2.63
CA TYR A 166 -16.15 -4.48 1.81
C TYR A 166 -17.42 -5.21 1.34
N ASN A 167 -17.31 -6.43 0.85
CA ASN A 167 -18.45 -7.21 0.36
C ASN A 167 -19.47 -7.55 1.47
N VAL A 168 -18.99 -7.73 2.71
CA VAL A 168 -19.82 -8.00 3.90
C VAL A 168 -20.28 -6.70 4.58
N ASP A 169 -19.83 -5.53 4.11
CA ASP A 169 -20.15 -4.20 4.62
C ASP A 169 -19.79 -4.02 6.11
N ILE A 170 -18.57 -4.42 6.49
CA ILE A 170 -18.05 -4.26 7.85
C ILE A 170 -18.01 -2.78 8.23
N GLN A 171 -18.72 -2.41 9.30
CA GLN A 171 -18.86 -1.02 9.75
C GLN A 171 -17.79 -0.57 10.75
N ASP A 172 -17.09 -1.50 11.42
CA ASP A 172 -16.02 -1.11 12.35
C ASP A 172 -14.80 -0.50 11.63
N SER A 173 -14.73 0.83 11.63
CA SER A 173 -13.61 1.59 11.07
C SER A 173 -12.26 1.31 11.73
N HIS A 174 -12.18 1.00 13.02
CA HIS A 174 -10.92 0.65 13.67
C HIS A 174 -10.39 -0.69 13.18
N LEU A 175 -11.28 -1.66 12.97
CA LEU A 175 -10.93 -2.97 12.43
C LEU A 175 -10.41 -2.86 11.00
N VAL A 176 -11.16 -2.19 10.12
CA VAL A 176 -10.80 -1.98 8.72
C VAL A 176 -9.45 -1.27 8.61
N ILE A 177 -9.26 -0.18 9.36
CA ILE A 177 -7.98 0.56 9.33
C ILE A 177 -6.84 -0.26 9.93
N SER A 178 -7.09 -1.13 10.92
CA SER A 178 -6.06 -2.03 11.43
C SER A 178 -5.62 -3.04 10.37
N LEU A 179 -6.55 -3.57 9.56
CA LEU A 179 -6.23 -4.42 8.42
C LEU A 179 -5.43 -3.66 7.36
N VAL A 180 -5.86 -2.43 6.99
CA VAL A 180 -5.10 -1.58 6.06
C VAL A 180 -3.68 -1.36 6.55
N ARG A 181 -3.49 -1.03 7.84
CA ARG A 181 -2.17 -0.88 8.44
C ARG A 181 -1.37 -2.17 8.39
N ILE A 182 -1.95 -3.31 8.74
CA ILE A 182 -1.26 -4.61 8.68
C ILE A 182 -0.73 -4.85 7.27
N ILE A 183 -1.53 -4.58 6.23
CA ILE A 183 -1.13 -4.79 4.85
C ILE A 183 -0.02 -3.80 4.47
N VAL A 184 -0.16 -2.51 4.79
CA VAL A 184 0.86 -1.48 4.50
C VAL A 184 2.17 -1.78 5.20
N ASP A 185 2.09 -2.24 6.45
CA ASP A 185 3.23 -2.59 7.30
C ASP A 185 3.84 -3.95 6.93
N TRP A 186 3.09 -4.86 6.28
CA TRP A 186 3.61 -6.11 5.71
C TRP A 186 4.42 -5.84 4.43
N TYR A 187 5.32 -4.87 4.54
CA TYR A 187 6.32 -4.62 3.54
C TYR A 187 7.19 -5.87 3.33
N ILE A 188 7.33 -6.20 2.06
CA ILE A 188 8.08 -7.33 1.55
C ILE A 188 9.32 -6.72 0.84
N ILE A 189 10.54 -6.86 1.40
CA ILE A 189 11.80 -6.46 0.75
C ILE A 189 12.29 -7.63 -0.09
N ASP A 190 12.18 -7.54 -1.42
CA ASP A 190 12.90 -8.47 -2.29
C ASP A 190 14.36 -8.03 -2.35
N SER A 191 15.27 -8.98 -2.14
CA SER A 191 16.69 -8.81 -2.48
C SER A 191 16.94 -8.33 -3.93
N ALA A 192 15.96 -8.53 -4.82
CA ALA A 192 16.05 -8.19 -6.24
C ALA A 192 15.11 -7.04 -6.69
N ASP A 193 14.46 -6.31 -5.77
CA ASP A 193 13.63 -5.11 -6.04
C ASP A 193 12.55 -5.25 -7.16
N SER A 194 12.13 -6.48 -7.51
CA SER A 194 11.42 -6.75 -8.77
C SER A 194 10.07 -7.47 -8.66
N ARG A 195 9.70 -8.03 -7.50
CA ARG A 195 8.43 -8.75 -7.36
C ARG A 195 7.31 -7.84 -6.88
N HIS A 196 6.54 -7.34 -7.84
CA HIS A 196 5.28 -6.68 -7.56
C HIS A 196 4.16 -7.69 -7.28
N VAL A 197 3.67 -7.76 -6.04
CA VAL A 197 2.46 -8.54 -5.74
C VAL A 197 1.26 -7.79 -6.30
N ARG A 198 0.71 -8.31 -7.39
CA ARG A 198 -0.49 -7.77 -8.03
C ARG A 198 -1.65 -7.81 -7.05
N GLN A 199 -2.33 -6.68 -6.89
CA GLN A 199 -3.48 -6.55 -6.01
C GLN A 199 -4.73 -7.15 -6.67
N PRO A 200 -5.72 -7.61 -5.88
CA PRO A 200 -7.02 -7.95 -6.42
C PRO A 200 -7.65 -6.70 -7.05
N PHE A 201 -8.44 -6.94 -8.09
CA PHE A 201 -9.23 -5.89 -8.69
C PHE A 201 -10.39 -5.55 -7.76
N TYR A 202 -10.31 -4.40 -7.09
CA TYR A 202 -11.37 -3.95 -6.20
C TYR A 202 -12.56 -3.43 -7.00
N LYS A 203 -13.76 -3.77 -6.55
CA LYS A 203 -15.02 -3.32 -7.15
C LYS A 203 -15.19 -1.81 -7.02
N GLU A 204 -16.09 -1.25 -7.84
CA GLU A 204 -16.55 0.13 -7.69
C GLU A 204 -17.09 0.35 -6.27
N GLY A 205 -16.78 1.50 -5.67
CA GLY A 205 -17.17 1.83 -4.30
C GLY A 205 -16.14 1.46 -3.23
N PHE A 206 -15.25 0.49 -3.47
CA PHE A 206 -14.24 0.07 -2.49
C PHE A 206 -13.33 1.23 -2.03
N LEU A 207 -12.96 2.14 -2.94
CA LEU A 207 -12.20 3.33 -2.59
C LEU A 207 -12.96 4.22 -1.60
N ARG A 208 -14.28 4.43 -1.82
CA ARG A 208 -15.13 5.22 -0.92
C ARG A 208 -15.23 4.54 0.45
N TYR A 209 -15.35 3.22 0.46
CA TYR A 209 -15.37 2.42 1.69
C TYR A 209 -14.10 2.67 2.54
N ILE A 210 -12.91 2.48 1.96
CA ILE A 210 -11.65 2.70 2.70
C ILE A 210 -11.51 4.15 3.17
N LEU A 211 -11.86 5.13 2.32
CA LEU A 211 -11.81 6.54 2.69
C LEU A 211 -12.79 6.86 3.82
N HIS A 212 -14.01 6.32 3.78
CA HIS A 212 -15.00 6.49 4.84
C HIS A 212 -14.46 6.01 6.19
N HIS A 213 -13.95 4.78 6.27
CA HIS A 213 -13.36 4.28 7.51
C HIS A 213 -12.15 5.09 7.96
N SER A 214 -11.30 5.55 7.03
CA SER A 214 -10.14 6.38 7.37
C SER A 214 -10.54 7.69 8.04
N ILE A 215 -11.62 8.31 7.57
CA ILE A 215 -12.11 9.59 8.09
C ILE A 215 -12.76 9.40 9.45
N ASN A 216 -13.55 8.34 9.64
CA ASN A 216 -14.19 8.04 10.91
C ASN A 216 -13.19 7.88 12.07
N VAL A 217 -12.03 7.26 11.82
CA VAL A 217 -10.97 7.12 12.84
C VAL A 217 -9.91 8.22 12.78
N ARG A 218 -10.09 9.26 11.95
CA ARG A 218 -9.14 10.36 11.73
C ARG A 218 -7.73 9.88 11.37
N PHE A 219 -7.65 8.86 10.53
CA PHE A 219 -6.40 8.26 10.08
C PHE A 219 -5.92 8.90 8.78
N ASP A 220 -4.76 9.56 8.83
CA ASP A 220 -4.13 10.17 7.65
C ASP A 220 -3.47 9.11 6.78
N LEU A 221 -4.30 8.46 5.97
CA LEU A 221 -3.92 7.38 5.08
C LEU A 221 -2.85 7.82 4.06
N ILE A 222 -2.90 9.06 3.57
CA ILE A 222 -1.90 9.58 2.62
C ILE A 222 -0.55 9.69 3.31
N SER A 223 -0.48 10.41 4.44
CA SER A 223 0.78 10.60 5.16
C SER A 223 1.35 9.25 5.58
N TYR A 224 0.50 8.33 6.04
CA TYR A 224 0.89 6.96 6.35
C TYR A 224 1.51 6.25 5.15
N CYS A 225 0.79 6.11 4.03
CA CYS A 225 1.33 5.48 2.82
C CYS A 225 2.59 6.19 2.29
N SER A 226 2.71 7.50 2.47
CA SER A 226 3.88 8.25 2.02
C SER A 226 5.15 7.93 2.81
N LYS A 227 5.04 7.56 4.09
CA LYS A 227 6.18 7.11 4.92
C LYS A 227 6.69 5.71 4.54
N HIS A 228 5.96 5.00 3.67
CA HIS A 228 6.35 3.69 3.15
C HIS A 228 6.56 3.75 1.62
N PRO A 229 7.56 4.52 1.09
CA PRO A 229 7.72 4.76 -0.36
C PRO A 229 7.95 3.54 -1.23
N ARG A 230 8.62 2.52 -0.66
CA ARG A 230 9.11 1.34 -1.39
C ARG A 230 8.19 0.15 -1.28
N THR A 231 7.13 0.27 -0.48
CA THR A 231 6.00 -0.61 -0.63
C THR A 231 5.34 -0.19 -1.96
N LEU A 232 5.79 -0.76 -3.08
CA LEU A 232 5.02 -1.65 -3.94
C LEU A 232 3.48 -1.52 -4.06
N TRP A 233 2.93 -0.35 -3.80
CA TRP A 233 1.50 -0.16 -3.68
C TRP A 233 0.93 0.52 -4.90
N GLU A 234 0.11 -0.24 -5.62
CA GLU A 234 -1.02 0.33 -6.33
C GLU A 234 -1.94 1.10 -5.38
N TYR A 235 -2.13 0.78 -4.08
CA TYR A 235 -3.01 1.66 -3.28
C TYR A 235 -2.47 3.07 -3.06
N SER A 236 -1.18 3.28 -2.81
CA SER A 236 -0.66 4.65 -2.67
C SER A 236 -0.90 5.43 -3.97
N ARG A 237 -0.78 4.74 -5.12
CA ARG A 237 -1.23 5.28 -6.41
C ARG A 237 -2.74 5.45 -6.46
N ASN A 238 -3.52 4.57 -5.83
CA ASN A 238 -4.98 4.60 -5.72
C ASN A 238 -5.49 5.81 -4.93
N PHE A 239 -4.71 6.27 -3.95
CA PHE A 239 -4.99 7.47 -3.16
C PHE A 239 -4.30 8.73 -3.69
N SER A 240 -3.43 8.62 -4.69
CA SER A 240 -2.79 9.77 -5.31
C SER A 240 -3.74 10.43 -6.32
N VAL A 241 -4.07 11.69 -6.05
CA VAL A 241 -4.91 12.50 -6.94
C VAL A 241 -4.20 12.77 -8.27
N LEU A 242 -2.88 13.00 -8.23
CA LEU A 242 -2.05 13.13 -9.43
C LEU A 242 -2.11 11.90 -10.33
N ASN A 243 -1.98 10.70 -9.75
CA ASN A 243 -2.06 9.47 -10.55
C ASN A 243 -3.48 9.28 -11.10
N ALA A 244 -4.53 9.49 -10.30
CA ALA A 244 -5.91 9.40 -10.80
C ALA A 244 -6.13 10.31 -12.02
N ALA A 245 -5.67 11.57 -11.93
CA ALA A 245 -5.78 12.53 -13.01
C ALA A 245 -4.90 12.16 -14.22
N ALA A 246 -3.68 11.66 -13.99
CA ALA A 246 -2.78 11.24 -15.06
C ALA A 246 -3.33 10.03 -15.86
N PHE A 247 -4.06 9.14 -15.21
CA PHE A 247 -4.76 8.04 -15.88
C PHE A 247 -6.11 8.44 -16.49
N GLY A 248 -6.54 9.70 -16.34
CA GLY A 248 -7.85 10.14 -16.81
C GLY A 248 -9.01 9.49 -16.05
N ASN A 249 -8.82 9.04 -14.81
CA ASN A 249 -9.91 8.46 -14.02
C ASN A 249 -10.69 9.58 -13.31
N VAL A 250 -11.74 10.08 -13.97
CA VAL A 250 -12.56 11.22 -13.52
C VAL A 250 -13.24 10.92 -12.19
N ASP A 251 -13.93 9.78 -12.08
CA ASP A 251 -14.67 9.39 -10.87
C ASP A 251 -13.75 9.27 -9.66
N ARG A 252 -12.60 8.62 -9.87
CA ARG A 252 -11.61 8.48 -8.81
C ARG A 252 -11.00 9.82 -8.42
N THR A 253 -10.70 10.69 -9.37
CA THR A 253 -10.22 12.04 -9.10
C THR A 253 -11.23 12.83 -8.27
N LEU A 254 -12.50 12.79 -8.65
CA LEU A 254 -13.60 13.43 -7.92
C LEU A 254 -13.73 12.86 -6.51
N ILE A 255 -13.76 11.53 -6.34
CA ILE A 255 -13.87 10.87 -5.03
C ILE A 255 -12.73 11.32 -4.10
N LEU A 256 -11.49 11.28 -4.57
CA LEU A 256 -10.33 11.66 -3.76
C LEU A 256 -10.43 13.14 -3.36
N LEU A 257 -10.77 14.01 -4.30
CA LEU A 257 -10.95 15.43 -4.03
C LEU A 257 -12.08 15.68 -3.03
N GLN A 258 -13.23 15.03 -3.19
CA GLN A 258 -14.40 15.13 -2.30
C GLN A 258 -14.05 14.81 -0.86
N HIS A 259 -13.26 13.76 -0.62
CA HIS A 259 -12.76 13.36 0.69
C HIS A 259 -11.62 14.25 1.22
N GLY A 260 -11.21 15.28 0.47
CA GLY A 260 -10.24 16.28 0.92
C GLY A 260 -8.78 15.83 0.81
N LEU A 261 -8.49 14.82 -0.03
CA LEU A 261 -7.12 14.36 -0.21
C LEU A 261 -6.22 15.45 -0.79
N GLU A 262 -4.95 15.46 -0.39
CA GLU A 262 -3.98 16.44 -0.88
C GLU A 262 -3.67 16.20 -2.37
N ILE A 263 -3.80 17.26 -3.16
CA ILE A 263 -3.54 17.22 -4.61
C ILE A 263 -2.05 17.03 -4.87
N PHE A 264 -1.21 17.73 -4.10
CA PHE A 264 0.24 17.72 -4.26
C PHE A 264 0.89 17.63 -2.88
N THR A 265 1.38 16.44 -2.52
CA THR A 265 1.91 16.19 -1.19
C THR A 265 3.31 16.78 -1.03
N ALA A 266 3.77 17.00 0.21
CA ALA A 266 5.14 17.45 0.48
C ALA A 266 6.19 16.52 -0.15
N LYS A 267 5.94 15.21 -0.13
CA LYS A 267 6.81 14.21 -0.75
C LYS A 267 6.82 14.30 -2.28
N ASP A 268 5.70 14.66 -2.90
CA ASP A 268 5.68 14.90 -4.34
C ASP A 268 6.49 16.15 -4.68
N ILE A 269 6.37 17.22 -3.89
CA ILE A 269 7.20 18.43 -4.05
C ILE A 269 8.69 18.08 -3.96
N GLU A 270 9.10 17.32 -2.95
CA GLU A 270 10.49 16.88 -2.77
C GLU A 270 11.01 16.07 -3.96
N LYS A 271 10.18 15.16 -4.50
CA LYS A 271 10.54 14.32 -5.66
C LYS A 271 10.59 15.10 -6.97
N CYS A 272 9.69 16.07 -7.16
CA CYS A 272 9.59 16.88 -8.37
C CYS A 272 10.61 18.01 -8.39
N GLY A 273 11.12 18.39 -7.22
CA GLY A 273 12.19 19.36 -7.07
C GLY A 273 13.46 18.95 -7.81
N HIS A 274 14.48 19.81 -7.78
CA HIS A 274 15.75 19.50 -8.45
C HIS A 274 16.53 18.36 -7.78
N GLY A 275 16.09 17.88 -6.61
CA GLY A 275 16.63 16.70 -5.94
C GLY A 275 17.95 16.93 -5.21
N PHE A 276 18.35 18.19 -5.02
CA PHE A 276 19.58 18.56 -4.31
C PHE A 276 19.23 19.01 -2.89
N PRO A 277 19.43 18.17 -1.85
CA PRO A 277 18.89 18.41 -0.51
C PRO A 277 19.49 19.64 0.19
N LYS A 278 20.68 20.09 -0.25
CA LYS A 278 21.36 21.28 0.31
C LYS A 278 21.00 22.58 -0.40
N LEU A 279 20.22 22.51 -1.47
CA LEU A 279 19.82 23.67 -2.25
C LEU A 279 18.32 23.93 -2.06
N PRO A 280 17.91 25.19 -1.87
CA PRO A 280 16.50 25.53 -1.77
C PRO A 280 15.78 25.31 -3.10
N GLN A 281 14.55 24.82 -3.02
CA GLN A 281 13.71 24.65 -4.20
C GLN A 281 13.37 26.01 -4.83
N VAL A 282 13.75 26.20 -6.09
CA VAL A 282 13.60 27.48 -6.81
C VAL A 282 12.23 27.61 -7.47
N ILE A 283 11.76 26.56 -8.13
CA ILE A 283 10.44 26.57 -8.79
C ILE A 283 9.34 26.51 -7.72
N PRO A 284 8.36 27.45 -7.72
CA PRO A 284 7.23 27.41 -6.79
C PRO A 284 6.43 26.10 -6.88
N ALA A 285 5.90 25.64 -5.74
CA ALA A 285 5.16 24.37 -5.65
C ALA A 285 4.02 24.25 -6.68
N LYS A 286 3.27 25.33 -6.92
CA LYS A 286 2.20 25.35 -7.94
C LYS A 286 2.70 25.16 -9.38
N HIS A 287 3.90 25.63 -9.70
CA HIS A 287 4.49 25.44 -11.02
C HIS A 287 5.01 24.00 -11.16
N LEU A 288 5.63 23.46 -10.11
CA LEU A 288 6.02 22.05 -10.03
C LEU A 288 4.82 21.12 -10.18
N LEU A 289 3.67 21.46 -9.57
CA LEU A 289 2.43 20.70 -9.70
C LEU A 289 2.02 20.58 -11.18
N ILE A 290 1.92 21.69 -11.90
CA ILE A 290 1.55 21.68 -13.32
C ILE A 290 2.55 20.85 -14.14
N LEU A 291 3.86 21.10 -13.96
CA LEU A 291 4.91 20.37 -14.68
C LEU A 291 4.85 18.87 -14.39
N GLN A 292 4.62 18.48 -13.15
CA GLN A 292 4.49 17.08 -12.75
C GLN A 292 3.24 16.44 -13.34
N MET A 293 2.10 17.13 -13.34
CA MET A 293 0.88 16.64 -13.97
C MET A 293 1.08 16.39 -15.47
N MET A 294 1.68 17.35 -16.17
CA MET A 294 1.99 17.23 -17.59
C MET A 294 2.96 16.07 -17.86
N CYS A 295 3.99 15.93 -17.02
CA CYS A 295 4.90 14.79 -17.09
C CYS A 295 4.16 13.45 -16.91
N SER A 296 3.33 13.33 -15.87
CA SER A 296 2.63 12.10 -15.55
C SER A 296 1.60 11.71 -16.61
N MET A 297 0.79 12.65 -17.11
CA MET A 297 -0.15 12.41 -18.21
C MET A 297 0.57 11.93 -19.46
N ARG A 298 1.67 12.60 -19.84
CA ARG A 298 2.48 12.18 -20.98
C ARG A 298 3.07 10.78 -20.80
N CYS A 299 3.62 10.47 -19.63
CA CYS A 299 4.17 9.13 -19.36
C CYS A 299 3.10 8.04 -19.49
N VAL A 300 1.90 8.28 -18.97
CA VAL A 300 0.78 7.33 -19.08
C VAL A 300 0.34 7.17 -20.54
N ASN A 301 0.20 8.28 -21.29
CA ASN A 301 -0.23 8.21 -22.69
C ASN A 301 0.78 7.46 -23.55
N LEU A 302 2.08 7.69 -23.34
CA LEU A 302 3.14 6.95 -24.03
C LEU A 302 3.13 5.45 -23.68
N PHE A 303 2.86 5.12 -22.42
CA PHE A 303 2.75 3.74 -21.97
C PHE A 303 1.54 3.02 -22.61
N ILE A 304 0.36 3.66 -22.64
CA ILE A 304 -0.86 3.06 -23.20
C ILE A 304 -0.75 2.88 -24.72
N LEU A 305 -0.17 3.85 -25.42
CA LEU A 305 -0.11 3.81 -26.88
C LEU A 305 0.93 2.83 -27.44
N ASN A 306 1.78 2.21 -26.61
CA ASN A 306 2.91 1.37 -27.05
C ASN A 306 3.82 2.03 -28.11
N VAL A 307 3.80 3.37 -28.20
CA VAL A 307 4.56 4.12 -29.21
C VAL A 307 5.98 4.29 -28.68
N SER A 308 6.95 3.78 -29.44
CA SER A 308 8.37 4.05 -29.22
C SER A 308 8.61 5.56 -29.20
N GLN A 309 9.54 6.00 -28.35
CA GLN A 309 9.77 7.42 -27.98
C GLN A 309 10.12 8.38 -29.15
N SER A 310 10.07 7.94 -30.42
CA SER A 310 10.56 8.65 -31.61
C SER A 310 9.50 9.41 -32.42
N ALA A 311 8.20 9.23 -32.17
CA ALA A 311 7.16 9.96 -32.93
C ALA A 311 6.82 11.31 -32.28
N ASN A 312 7.43 12.40 -32.77
CA ASN A 312 7.23 13.80 -32.34
C ASN A 312 5.76 14.27 -32.24
N MET A 313 4.81 13.58 -32.89
CA MET A 313 3.38 13.93 -32.93
C MET A 313 2.54 13.32 -31.78
N GLY A 314 2.96 12.20 -31.17
CA GLY A 314 2.26 11.60 -30.02
C GLY A 314 2.61 12.26 -28.67
N LEU A 315 3.44 13.30 -28.70
CA LEU A 315 4.12 13.90 -27.55
C LEU A 315 3.37 15.08 -26.92
N CYS A 316 2.25 15.51 -27.51
CA CYS A 316 1.56 16.77 -27.17
C CYS A 316 0.04 16.65 -27.00
N SER A 317 -0.49 15.47 -26.63
CA SER A 317 -1.93 15.32 -26.39
C SER A 317 -2.23 14.78 -25.00
N VAL A 318 -3.27 15.35 -24.40
CA VAL A 318 -3.97 14.82 -23.24
C VAL A 318 -5.35 14.35 -23.67
N THR A 319 -5.86 13.29 -23.06
CA THR A 319 -7.21 12.78 -23.32
C THR A 319 -8.26 13.74 -22.76
N GLN A 320 -9.51 13.63 -23.23
CA GLN A 320 -10.61 14.45 -22.70
C GLN A 320 -10.84 14.18 -21.21
N ASP A 321 -10.68 12.93 -20.76
CA ASP A 321 -10.81 12.58 -19.35
C ASP A 321 -9.70 13.18 -18.49
N GLN A 322 -8.46 13.22 -19.01
CA GLN A 322 -7.34 13.91 -18.36
C GLN A 322 -7.60 15.42 -18.23
N LYS A 323 -8.19 16.06 -19.24
CA LYS A 323 -8.60 17.48 -19.17
C LYS A 323 -9.67 17.69 -18.09
N THR A 324 -10.69 16.84 -18.06
CA THR A 324 -11.75 16.87 -17.06
C THR A 324 -11.18 16.71 -15.65
N CYS A 325 -10.25 15.77 -15.46
CA CYS A 325 -9.54 15.60 -14.18
C CYS A 325 -8.73 16.84 -13.80
N PHE A 326 -8.03 17.47 -14.76
CA PHE A 326 -7.29 18.70 -14.53
C PHE A 326 -8.21 19.84 -14.07
N GLU A 327 -9.36 20.01 -14.71
CA GLU A 327 -10.36 21.01 -14.34
C GLU A 327 -10.92 20.76 -12.93
N LEU A 328 -11.26 19.50 -12.60
CA LEU A 328 -11.70 19.11 -11.26
C LEU A 328 -10.66 19.44 -10.19
N LEU A 329 -9.39 19.12 -10.45
CA LEU A 329 -8.29 19.48 -9.56
C LEU A 329 -8.24 20.98 -9.33
N TRP A 330 -8.38 21.76 -10.40
CA TRP A 330 -8.30 23.20 -10.33
C TRP A 330 -9.51 23.84 -9.63
N ARG A 331 -10.68 23.20 -9.63
CA ARG A 331 -11.84 23.58 -8.80
C ARG A 331 -11.54 23.51 -7.30
N ALA A 332 -10.60 22.65 -6.89
CA ALA A 332 -10.21 22.48 -5.49
C ALA A 332 -9.04 23.39 -5.04
N ILE A 333 -8.41 24.13 -5.96
CA ILE A 333 -7.26 25.00 -5.68
C ILE A 333 -7.70 26.46 -5.64
N PRO A 334 -7.41 27.23 -4.57
CA PRO A 334 -7.88 28.62 -4.45
C PRO A 334 -7.19 29.58 -5.43
N ASP A 335 -6.03 29.22 -5.96
CA ASP A 335 -5.25 30.06 -6.86
C ASP A 335 -5.88 30.22 -8.26
N PRO A 336 -5.68 31.39 -8.92
CA PRO A 336 -5.94 31.53 -10.34
C PRO A 336 -5.00 30.64 -11.16
N TYR A 337 -5.36 30.37 -12.42
CA TYR A 337 -4.49 29.64 -13.35
C TYR A 337 -3.11 30.31 -13.45
N VAL A 338 -2.08 29.49 -13.65
CA VAL A 338 -0.70 29.94 -13.80
C VAL A 338 -0.40 30.15 -15.28
N LYS A 339 0.18 31.29 -15.64
CA LYS A 339 0.49 31.59 -17.03
C LYS A 339 1.76 30.89 -17.50
N PHE A 340 1.81 30.63 -18.80
CA PHE A 340 2.97 30.01 -19.45
C PHE A 340 4.26 30.76 -19.10
N GLU A 341 4.25 32.09 -19.23
CA GLU A 341 5.41 32.95 -18.96
C GLU A 341 5.89 32.86 -17.50
N GLU A 342 4.97 32.72 -16.53
CA GLU A 342 5.31 32.59 -15.11
C GLU A 342 6.08 31.29 -14.83
N ILE A 343 5.65 30.19 -15.45
CA ILE A 343 6.33 28.90 -15.34
C ILE A 343 7.66 28.94 -16.11
N ALA A 344 7.68 29.51 -17.33
CA ALA A 344 8.89 29.66 -18.14
C ALA A 344 9.98 30.41 -17.37
N ALA A 345 9.63 31.55 -16.78
CA ALA A 345 10.55 32.34 -15.96
C ALA A 345 11.05 31.55 -14.74
N SER A 346 10.21 30.71 -14.13
CA SER A 346 10.61 29.87 -12.99
C SER A 346 11.58 28.76 -13.39
N ILE A 347 11.34 28.11 -14.55
CA ILE A 347 12.25 27.10 -15.12
C ILE A 347 13.61 27.72 -15.44
N PHE A 348 13.62 28.89 -16.06
CA PHE A 348 14.84 29.62 -16.39
C PHE A 348 15.62 30.03 -15.13
N LYS A 349 14.92 30.53 -14.10
CA LYS A 349 15.54 30.84 -12.79
C LYS A 349 16.17 29.62 -12.13
N GLU A 350 15.48 28.47 -12.11
CA GLU A 350 16.03 27.22 -11.57
C GLU A 350 17.30 26.80 -12.32
N TYR A 351 17.27 26.86 -13.66
CA TYR A 351 18.43 26.52 -14.47
C TYR A 351 19.66 27.36 -14.11
N HIS A 352 19.51 28.69 -14.11
CA HIS A 352 20.63 29.58 -13.75
C HIS A 352 21.10 29.39 -12.32
N PHE A 353 20.17 29.21 -11.38
CA PHE A 353 20.50 28.95 -9.99
C PHE A 353 21.34 27.68 -9.84
N LEU A 354 20.96 26.58 -10.50
CA LEU A 354 21.72 25.33 -10.46
C LEU A 354 23.09 25.46 -11.12
N VAL A 355 23.18 26.15 -12.27
CA VAL A 355 24.47 26.45 -12.94
C VAL A 355 25.41 27.22 -12.01
N GLN A 356 24.91 28.24 -11.30
CA GLN A 356 25.70 29.01 -10.34
C GLN A 356 26.23 28.18 -9.17
N HIS A 357 25.55 27.09 -8.82
CA HIS A 357 25.96 26.16 -7.78
C HIS A 357 26.76 24.96 -8.33
N SER A 358 27.26 25.05 -9.56
CA SER A 358 28.01 23.99 -10.24
C SER A 358 27.23 22.68 -10.40
N VAL A 359 25.90 22.78 -10.49
CA VAL A 359 24.99 21.65 -10.69
C VAL A 359 24.43 21.71 -12.10
N MET A 360 25.01 20.90 -13.00
CA MET A 360 24.56 20.85 -14.40
C MET A 360 23.59 19.69 -14.62
N ASN A 361 22.31 20.01 -14.89
CA ASN A 361 21.31 19.06 -15.34
C ASN A 361 20.51 19.63 -16.51
N ASN A 362 21.15 19.73 -17.68
CA ASN A 362 20.53 20.28 -18.89
C ASN A 362 19.27 19.50 -19.30
N MET A 363 19.23 18.19 -19.04
CA MET A 363 18.07 17.35 -19.33
C MET A 363 16.83 17.79 -18.56
N ARG A 364 16.97 18.25 -17.31
CA ARG A 364 15.84 18.74 -16.51
C ARG A 364 15.23 20.01 -17.11
N TYR A 365 16.07 20.97 -17.50
CA TYR A 365 15.60 22.20 -18.14
C TYR A 365 14.80 21.89 -19.42
N GLU A 366 15.37 21.07 -20.30
CA GLU A 366 14.72 20.65 -21.55
C GLU A 366 13.41 19.88 -21.31
N ASN A 367 13.39 18.98 -20.33
CA ASN A 367 12.17 18.24 -19.97
C ASN A 367 11.08 19.17 -19.44
N ASN A 368 11.41 20.08 -18.52
CA ASN A 368 10.46 21.04 -17.97
C ASN A 368 9.91 21.96 -19.06
N ARG A 369 10.74 22.39 -20.02
CA ARG A 369 10.25 23.16 -21.18
C ARG A 369 9.27 22.35 -22.03
N LYS A 370 9.55 21.07 -22.29
CA LYS A 370 8.61 20.20 -23.02
C LYS A 370 7.27 20.05 -22.30
N TYR A 371 7.28 19.88 -20.98
CA TYR A 371 6.05 19.78 -20.19
C TYR A 371 5.29 21.11 -20.16
N LEU A 372 5.99 22.24 -20.15
CA LEU A 372 5.38 23.55 -20.25
C LEU A 372 4.70 23.76 -21.62
N CYS A 373 5.32 23.35 -22.72
CA CYS A 373 4.68 23.39 -24.04
C CYS A 373 3.41 22.52 -24.08
N LEU A 374 3.43 21.33 -23.47
CA LEU A 374 2.24 20.48 -23.35
C LEU A 374 1.11 21.22 -22.62
N TYR A 375 1.42 21.90 -21.52
CA TYR A 375 0.44 22.69 -20.76
C TYR A 375 -0.19 23.78 -21.63
N GLU A 376 0.62 24.53 -22.37
CA GLU A 376 0.15 25.58 -23.27
C GLU A 376 -0.79 25.06 -24.36
N ILE A 377 -0.38 23.98 -25.03
CA ILE A 377 -1.15 23.38 -26.14
C ILE A 377 -2.48 22.82 -25.63
N CYS A 378 -2.44 22.11 -24.51
CA CYS A 378 -3.60 21.34 -24.03
C CYS A 378 -4.57 22.16 -23.18
N PHE A 379 -4.10 23.24 -22.56
CA PHE A 379 -4.85 24.09 -21.62
C PHE A 379 -4.69 25.57 -21.98
N LYS A 380 -4.81 25.89 -23.27
CA LYS A 380 -4.53 27.21 -23.85
C LYS A 380 -5.23 28.36 -23.12
N ASP A 381 -6.51 28.22 -22.81
CA ASP A 381 -7.30 29.26 -22.12
C ASP A 381 -6.72 29.58 -20.74
N MET A 382 -6.21 28.56 -20.04
CA MET A 382 -5.59 28.71 -18.73
C MET A 382 -4.18 29.31 -18.85
N ALA A 383 -3.37 28.77 -19.76
CA ALA A 383 -1.97 29.10 -19.93
C ALA A 383 -1.73 30.49 -20.55
N THR A 384 -2.59 30.92 -21.48
CA THR A 384 -2.41 32.13 -22.31
C THR A 384 -3.61 33.09 -22.28
N GLY A 385 -4.78 32.66 -21.79
CA GLY A 385 -5.95 33.55 -21.67
C GLY A 385 -5.74 34.69 -20.67
N PRO A 386 -6.74 35.55 -20.44
CA PRO A 386 -6.64 36.59 -19.42
C PRO A 386 -6.40 35.99 -18.02
N LYS A 387 -5.62 36.68 -17.18
CA LYS A 387 -5.46 36.30 -15.78
C LYS A 387 -6.43 37.11 -14.94
N GLU A 388 -7.51 36.45 -14.53
CA GLU A 388 -8.51 37.08 -13.67
C GLU A 388 -8.41 36.55 -12.24
N PRO A 389 -8.69 37.39 -11.23
CA PRO A 389 -8.85 36.91 -9.87
C PRO A 389 -9.97 35.87 -9.83
N ARG A 390 -9.84 34.89 -8.92
CA ARG A 390 -10.93 33.94 -8.69
C ARG A 390 -12.16 34.67 -8.19
N THR A 391 -13.33 34.19 -8.63
CA THR A 391 -14.59 34.66 -8.09
C THR A 391 -14.63 34.43 -6.58
N LEU A 392 -15.32 35.31 -5.86
CA LEU A 392 -15.50 35.15 -4.41
C LEU A 392 -16.18 33.81 -4.08
N LYS A 393 -17.10 33.35 -4.95
CA LYS A 393 -17.75 32.03 -4.88
C LYS A 393 -16.72 30.89 -4.78
N HIS A 394 -15.69 30.91 -5.65
CA HIS A 394 -14.62 29.92 -5.68
C HIS A 394 -13.75 29.94 -4.43
N LEU A 395 -13.36 31.15 -3.98
CA LEU A 395 -12.56 31.30 -2.76
C LEU A 395 -13.33 30.81 -1.52
N CYS A 396 -14.64 31.09 -1.47
CA CYS A 396 -15.52 30.57 -0.43
C CYS A 396 -15.59 29.04 -0.46
N ARG A 397 -15.73 28.43 -1.66
CA ARG A 397 -15.70 26.97 -1.83
C ARG A 397 -14.43 26.37 -1.23
N CYS A 398 -13.26 26.85 -1.63
CA CYS A 398 -11.99 26.34 -1.13
C CYS A 398 -11.85 26.53 0.40
N THR A 399 -12.31 27.67 0.93
CA THR A 399 -12.23 27.98 2.36
C THR A 399 -13.13 27.07 3.21
N ILE A 400 -14.38 26.86 2.80
CA ILE A 400 -15.33 25.97 3.47
C ILE A 400 -14.80 24.54 3.44
N ARG A 401 -14.38 24.06 2.26
CA ARG A 401 -13.81 22.70 2.11
C ARG A 401 -12.57 22.51 2.97
N LYS A 402 -11.66 23.49 3.02
CA LYS A 402 -10.47 23.45 3.88
C LYS A 402 -10.84 23.31 5.36
N SER A 403 -11.84 24.07 5.82
CA SER A 403 -12.31 24.01 7.20
C SER A 403 -12.94 22.65 7.54
N LEU A 404 -13.75 22.09 6.63
CA LEU A 404 -14.33 20.76 6.79
C LEU A 404 -13.27 19.66 6.77
N LYS A 405 -12.26 19.77 5.89
CA LYS A 405 -11.12 18.84 5.85
C LYS A 405 -10.38 18.83 7.19
N GLN A 406 -10.04 20.00 7.72
CA GLN A 406 -9.35 20.12 9.01
C GLN A 406 -10.15 19.52 10.17
N ALA A 407 -11.48 19.58 10.09
CA ALA A 407 -12.38 18.96 11.05
C ALA A 407 -12.65 17.45 10.81
N TRP A 408 -12.05 16.82 9.79
CA TRP A 408 -12.34 15.44 9.36
C TRP A 408 -13.82 15.23 9.02
N LYS A 409 -14.43 16.25 8.42
CA LYS A 409 -15.86 16.28 8.07
C LYS A 409 -16.11 16.22 6.56
N LEU A 410 -15.12 16.03 5.70
CA LEU A 410 -15.38 15.79 4.28
C LEU A 410 -15.59 14.28 4.01
N PRO A 411 -16.36 13.89 2.98
CA PRO A 411 -17.34 14.72 2.27
C PRO A 411 -18.64 14.91 3.08
N PHE A 412 -18.93 14.03 4.05
CA PHE A 412 -20.25 13.89 4.69
C PHE A 412 -20.73 15.13 5.44
N GLY A 413 -19.85 15.90 6.03
CA GLY A 413 -20.17 17.12 6.77
C GLY A 413 -20.80 18.22 5.93
N LEU A 414 -20.71 18.17 4.60
CA LEU A 414 -21.46 19.09 3.72
C LEU A 414 -22.98 18.90 3.88
N SER A 415 -23.44 17.66 4.08
CA SER A 415 -24.87 17.39 4.29
C SER A 415 -25.37 18.01 5.59
N LEU A 416 -24.52 18.05 6.62
CA LEU A 416 -24.78 18.57 7.96
C LEU A 416 -24.85 20.10 8.04
N LEU A 417 -24.38 20.83 7.03
CA LEU A 417 -24.40 22.30 7.02
C LEU A 417 -25.79 22.92 6.77
N GLY A 418 -26.82 22.11 6.52
CA GLY A 418 -28.17 22.62 6.25
C GLY A 418 -28.31 23.44 4.95
N LEU A 419 -27.32 23.37 4.06
CA LEU A 419 -27.30 24.16 2.83
C LEU A 419 -28.29 23.62 1.76
N PRO A 420 -28.83 24.50 0.89
CA PRO A 420 -29.54 24.09 -0.32
C PRO A 420 -28.70 23.13 -1.17
N LYS A 421 -29.36 22.20 -1.90
CA LYS A 421 -28.70 21.22 -2.76
C LYS A 421 -27.72 21.87 -3.76
N ILE A 422 -28.13 23.00 -4.35
CA ILE A 422 -27.32 23.76 -5.32
C ILE A 422 -26.03 24.38 -4.69
N LEU A 423 -25.96 24.51 -3.37
CA LEU A 423 -24.70 24.91 -2.72
C LEU A 423 -23.89 23.70 -2.26
N LYS A 424 -24.57 22.61 -1.86
CA LYS A 424 -23.92 21.37 -1.45
C LYS A 424 -23.12 20.75 -2.58
N ASP A 425 -23.74 20.54 -3.73
CA ASP A 425 -23.09 19.86 -4.84
C ASP A 425 -21.98 20.75 -5.46
N TYR A 426 -22.13 22.09 -5.44
CA TYR A 426 -21.04 23.06 -5.77
C TYR A 426 -19.84 22.89 -4.84
N LEU A 427 -20.10 22.86 -3.53
CA LEU A 427 -19.06 22.61 -2.54
C LEU A 427 -18.50 21.20 -2.66
N ASN A 428 -19.25 20.23 -3.18
CA ASN A 428 -18.84 18.85 -3.42
C ASN A 428 -18.12 18.63 -4.76
N LEU A 429 -17.82 19.71 -5.50
CA LEU A 429 -17.07 19.72 -6.76
C LEU A 429 -17.77 19.03 -7.94
N GLU A 430 -19.07 18.76 -7.83
CA GLU A 430 -19.85 18.08 -8.88
C GLU A 430 -20.11 18.99 -10.09
N TYR A 431 -20.21 20.30 -9.85
CA TYR A 431 -20.30 21.33 -10.89
C TYR A 431 -19.58 22.62 -10.49
N ASP A 432 -19.51 23.57 -11.42
CA ASP A 432 -18.89 24.89 -11.23
C ASP A 432 -19.93 26.02 -11.19
#